data_AF-A0A800AEL5-F1
#
_entry.id   AF-A0A800AEL5-F1
#
_cell.length_a   1.000
_cell.length_b   1.000
_cell.length_c   1.000
_cell.angle_alpha   90.00
_cell.angle_beta   90.00
_cell.angle_gamma   90.00
#
_symmetry.space_group_name_H-M   'P 1'
#
loop_
_entity.id
_entity.type
_entity.pdbx_description
1 polymer ?
#
loop_
_entity_poly.entity_id
_entity_poly.type
_entity_poly.pdbx_seq_one_letter_code
_entity_poly.pdbx_strand_id
1 'polypeptide(L)'
;MRRKGFIIALAALLVVGMVSIAFSRGGGRRGRGFRPGLGREPGIVKQAPERLNLTEEQQEKLQALRTDFAKAALPLRNEIQIKSLELRQLWIADELDEGAIVAKSKEISALRTQLQENMIYHRLDVAKILTKEQRLRFSP
;
A
#
# COMPACT_ATOMS: atom_id res chain seq x y z
N MET A 1 51.82 -13.22 3.32
CA MET A 1 50.54 -13.24 2.57
C MET A 1 49.29 -13.52 3.43
N ARG A 2 49.32 -13.45 4.78
CA ARG A 2 48.16 -13.74 5.65
C ARG A 2 47.45 -12.53 6.27
N ARG A 3 47.97 -11.31 6.11
CA ARG A 3 47.40 -10.08 6.73
C ARG A 3 46.38 -9.34 5.87
N LYS A 4 46.43 -9.50 4.53
CA LYS A 4 45.49 -8.85 3.61
C LYS A 4 44.12 -9.55 3.54
N GLY A 5 44.09 -10.88 3.65
CA GLY A 5 42.84 -11.65 3.72
C GLY A 5 42.05 -11.41 5.01
N PHE A 6 42.74 -11.08 6.11
CA PHE A 6 42.09 -10.79 7.39
C PHE A 6 41.37 -9.42 7.38
N ILE A 7 41.91 -8.42 6.66
CA ILE A 7 41.30 -7.09 6.51
C ILE A 7 40.07 -7.15 5.60
N ILE A 8 40.12 -7.97 4.55
CA ILE A 8 38.97 -8.19 3.65
C ILE A 8 37.85 -8.98 4.36
N ALA A 9 38.21 -9.97 5.20
CA ALA A 9 37.25 -10.69 6.02
C ALA A 9 36.63 -9.83 7.13
N LEU A 10 37.38 -8.88 7.71
CA LEU A 10 36.87 -7.95 8.72
C LEU A 10 35.96 -6.86 8.13
N ALA A 11 36.22 -6.44 6.88
CA ALA A 11 35.34 -5.53 6.14
C ALA A 11 34.04 -6.20 5.67
N ALA A 12 34.08 -7.49 5.32
CA ALA A 12 32.90 -8.27 4.95
C ALA A 12 31.99 -8.61 6.16
N LEU A 13 32.56 -8.72 7.36
CA LEU A 13 31.78 -8.98 8.59
C LEU A 13 31.11 -7.72 9.18
N LEU A 14 31.51 -6.51 8.76
CA LEU A 14 30.91 -5.25 9.20
C LEU A 14 29.60 -4.90 8.46
N VAL A 15 29.29 -5.56 7.33
CA VAL A 15 28.07 -5.30 6.55
C VAL A 15 26.88 -6.15 7.02
N VAL A 16 27.11 -7.20 7.80
CA VAL A 16 26.05 -8.13 8.27
C VAL A 16 25.55 -7.79 9.70
N GLY A 17 26.17 -6.84 10.40
CA GLY A 17 25.88 -6.53 11.80
C GLY A 17 24.77 -5.51 12.11
N MET A 18 24.15 -4.87 11.11
CA MET A 18 23.18 -3.77 11.31
C MET A 18 21.72 -4.15 10.98
N VAL A 19 21.27 -5.35 11.36
CA VAL A 19 19.87 -5.77 11.12
C VAL A 19 19.01 -5.89 12.40
N SER A 20 19.56 -5.68 13.61
CA SER A 20 18.82 -6.11 14.83
C SER A 20 18.44 -5.06 15.87
N ILE A 21 18.49 -3.75 15.61
CA ILE A 21 18.03 -2.73 16.61
C ILE A 21 17.10 -1.67 16.01
N ALA A 22 16.10 -2.08 15.22
CA ALA A 22 15.02 -1.18 14.78
C ALA A 22 13.64 -1.50 15.37
N PHE A 23 13.49 -2.60 16.12
CA PHE A 23 12.18 -3.05 16.64
C PHE A 23 11.90 -2.72 18.12
N SER A 24 12.74 -1.96 18.82
CA SER A 24 12.55 -1.69 20.26
C SER A 24 12.25 -0.24 20.64
N ARG A 25 11.71 0.59 19.74
CA ARG A 25 11.05 1.86 20.12
C ARG A 25 9.55 1.81 19.83
N GLY A 26 8.88 0.89 20.53
CA GLY A 26 7.47 1.01 20.83
C GLY A 26 7.27 2.07 21.92
N GLY A 27 6.60 3.17 21.59
CA GLY A 27 6.16 4.16 22.58
C GLY A 27 6.10 5.58 22.03
N GLY A 28 4.90 6.06 21.68
CA GLY A 28 4.66 7.50 21.55
C GLY A 28 3.88 7.95 20.32
N ARG A 29 2.56 7.74 20.36
CA ARG A 29 1.50 8.69 19.96
C ARG A 29 1.75 9.69 18.81
N ARG A 30 0.77 9.67 17.90
CA ARG A 30 0.25 10.79 17.07
C ARG A 30 1.05 11.13 15.81
N GLY A 31 0.85 10.27 14.82
CA GLY A 31 0.80 10.67 13.42
C GLY A 31 -0.43 10.05 12.78
N ARG A 32 -1.64 10.50 13.14
CA ARG A 32 -2.83 10.27 12.31
C ARG A 32 -2.65 11.14 11.07
N GLY A 33 -1.71 10.74 10.21
CA GLY A 33 -1.59 11.20 8.84
C GLY A 33 -2.78 10.63 8.09
N PHE A 34 -3.95 11.22 8.32
CA PHE A 34 -5.07 11.13 7.42
C PHE A 34 -4.61 11.82 6.14
N ARG A 35 -3.90 11.08 5.28
CA ARG A 35 -3.73 11.46 3.88
C ARG A 35 -5.06 11.16 3.21
N PRO A 36 -5.87 12.17 2.86
CA PRO A 36 -7.01 11.95 1.99
C PRO A 36 -6.42 11.76 0.59
N GLY A 37 -6.23 10.51 0.19
CA GLY A 37 -5.69 10.21 -1.13
C GLY A 37 -5.07 8.83 -1.19
N LEU A 38 -5.68 7.94 -1.96
CA LEU A 38 -5.10 6.71 -2.51
C LEU A 38 -4.88 5.49 -1.58
N GLY A 39 -5.40 5.45 -0.35
CA GLY A 39 -5.11 4.30 0.54
C GLY A 39 -6.21 3.84 1.48
N ARG A 40 -7.19 4.68 1.77
CA ARG A 40 -8.45 4.22 2.35
C ARG A 40 -9.32 3.84 1.17
N GLU A 41 -9.90 2.64 1.15
CA GLU A 41 -11.11 2.46 0.34
C GLU A 41 -11.97 3.70 0.60
N PRO A 42 -12.29 4.52 -0.43
CA PRO A 42 -13.31 5.55 -0.25
C PRO A 42 -14.51 4.74 0.19
N GLY A 43 -14.89 4.87 1.47
CA GLY A 43 -15.63 3.84 2.18
C GLY A 43 -16.81 3.35 1.36
N ILE A 44 -16.60 2.27 0.61
CA ILE A 44 -17.64 1.59 -0.17
C ILE A 44 -18.65 0.96 0.82
N VAL A 45 -18.36 1.06 2.11
CA VAL A 45 -19.21 0.62 3.22
C VAL A 45 -19.26 1.67 4.33
N LYS A 46 -19.53 2.94 4.00
CA LYS A 46 -20.22 3.84 4.95
C LYS A 46 -21.71 3.98 4.66
N GLN A 47 -22.21 3.30 3.63
CA GLN A 47 -23.63 3.03 3.50
C GLN A 47 -23.85 1.59 3.94
N ALA A 48 -24.51 1.43 5.10
CA ALA A 48 -24.82 0.12 5.64
C ALA A 48 -25.59 -0.71 4.58
N PRO A 49 -25.29 -2.01 4.41
CA PRO A 49 -26.04 -2.90 3.51
C PRO A 49 -27.56 -2.85 3.76
N GLU A 50 -27.97 -2.50 4.97
CA GLU A 50 -29.35 -2.22 5.39
C GLU A 50 -30.07 -1.14 4.56
N ARG A 51 -29.35 -0.21 3.91
CA ARG A 51 -29.96 0.84 3.07
C ARG A 51 -30.30 0.39 1.65
N LEU A 52 -29.73 -0.73 1.22
CA LEU A 52 -29.85 -1.24 -0.15
C LEU A 52 -30.81 -2.43 -0.27
N ASN A 53 -31.32 -2.95 0.85
CA ASN A 53 -32.16 -4.17 0.89
C ASN A 53 -31.50 -5.30 0.07
N LEU A 54 -30.23 -5.59 0.34
CA LEU A 54 -29.48 -6.61 -0.38
C LEU A 54 -30.00 -8.01 -0.02
N THR A 55 -30.16 -8.86 -1.02
CA THR A 55 -30.42 -10.30 -0.77
C THR A 55 -29.21 -10.96 -0.11
N GLU A 56 -29.42 -12.09 0.57
CA GLU A 56 -28.31 -12.87 1.16
C GLU A 56 -27.25 -13.23 0.10
N GLU A 57 -27.68 -13.67 -1.07
CA GLU A 57 -26.79 -13.97 -2.20
C GLU A 57 -25.97 -12.74 -2.65
N GLN A 58 -26.59 -11.55 -2.70
CA GLN A 58 -25.86 -10.32 -3.02
C GLN A 58 -24.83 -9.99 -1.93
N GLN A 59 -25.17 -10.17 -0.65
CA GLN A 59 -24.25 -9.90 0.45
C GLN A 59 -23.03 -10.81 0.41
N GLU A 60 -23.22 -12.11 0.17
CA GLU A 60 -22.13 -13.08 0.03
C GLU A 60 -21.19 -12.72 -1.12
N LYS A 61 -21.75 -12.43 -2.31
CA LYS A 61 -20.94 -12.01 -3.48
C LYS A 61 -20.15 -10.74 -3.21
N LEU A 62 -20.75 -9.75 -2.54
CA LEU A 62 -20.06 -8.50 -2.19
C LEU A 62 -18.96 -8.72 -1.15
N GLN A 63 -19.16 -9.63 -0.20
CA GLN A 63 -18.13 -10.00 0.77
C GLN A 63 -16.94 -10.69 0.11
N ALA A 64 -17.20 -11.59 -0.86
CA ALA A 64 -16.15 -12.21 -1.66
C ALA A 64 -15.34 -11.16 -2.43
N LEU A 65 -16.02 -10.26 -3.16
CA LEU A 65 -15.35 -9.17 -3.90
C LEU A 65 -14.49 -8.26 -3.01
N ARG A 66 -14.95 -7.95 -1.79
CA ARG A 66 -14.15 -7.17 -0.82
C ARG A 66 -12.89 -7.91 -0.41
N THR A 67 -13.02 -9.21 -0.16
CA THR A 67 -11.89 -10.07 0.23
C THR A 67 -10.85 -10.16 -0.89
N ASP A 68 -11.29 -10.35 -2.13
CA ASP A 68 -10.41 -10.45 -3.28
C ASP A 68 -9.74 -9.12 -3.61
N PHE A 69 -10.47 -8.01 -3.53
CA PHE A 69 -9.88 -6.69 -3.65
C PHE A 69 -8.83 -6.44 -2.57
N ALA A 70 -9.10 -6.80 -1.31
CA ALA A 70 -8.15 -6.65 -0.22
C ALA A 70 -6.86 -7.46 -0.47
N LYS A 71 -6.99 -8.71 -0.93
CA LYS A 71 -5.83 -9.56 -1.30
C LYS A 71 -5.00 -8.95 -2.42
N ALA A 72 -5.64 -8.38 -3.45
CA ALA A 72 -4.95 -7.73 -4.57
C ALA A 72 -4.32 -6.37 -4.18
N ALA A 73 -5.00 -5.59 -3.33
CA ALA A 73 -4.58 -4.23 -2.97
C ALA A 73 -3.47 -4.20 -1.91
N LEU A 74 -3.45 -5.17 -0.98
CA LEU A 74 -2.47 -5.21 0.11
C LEU A 74 -1.01 -5.21 -0.37
N PRO A 75 -0.56 -6.08 -1.29
CA PRO A 75 0.83 -6.07 -1.77
C PRO A 75 1.20 -4.74 -2.43
N LEU A 76 0.31 -4.15 -3.24
CA LEU A 76 0.55 -2.85 -3.87
C LEU A 76 0.73 -1.73 -2.84
N ARG A 77 -0.10 -1.73 -1.77
CA ARG A 77 0.04 -0.76 -0.67
C ARG A 77 1.36 -0.92 0.07
N ASN A 78 1.80 -2.15 0.29
CA ASN A 78 3.08 -2.43 0.94
C ASN A 78 4.26 -1.95 0.09
N GLU A 79 4.25 -2.26 -1.21
CA GLU A 79 5.24 -1.77 -2.19
C GLU A 79 5.31 -0.25 -2.23
N ILE A 80 4.16 0.44 -2.27
CA ILE A 80 4.09 1.90 -2.22
C ILE A 80 4.73 2.44 -0.94
N GLN A 81 4.49 1.81 0.21
CA GLN A 81 5.07 2.23 1.48
C GLN A 81 6.59 2.05 1.50
N ILE A 82 7.09 0.88 1.07
CA ILE A 82 8.53 0.58 0.99
C ILE A 82 9.22 1.61 0.10
N LYS A 83 8.74 1.80 -1.13
CA LYS A 83 9.34 2.75 -2.08
C LYS A 83 9.22 4.21 -1.60
N SER A 84 8.18 4.55 -0.83
CA SER A 84 8.06 5.88 -0.22
C SER A 84 9.13 6.13 0.86
N LEU A 85 9.56 5.08 1.57
CA LEU A 85 10.66 5.17 2.52
C LEU A 85 12.01 5.29 1.80
N GLU A 86 12.23 4.51 0.74
CA GLU A 86 13.41 4.63 -0.13
C GLU A 86 13.51 6.03 -0.73
N LEU A 87 12.41 6.58 -1.25
CA LEU A 87 12.37 7.96 -1.75
C LEU A 87 12.76 8.96 -0.67
N ARG A 88 12.27 8.79 0.57
CA ARG A 88 12.64 9.65 1.68
C ARG A 88 14.13 9.57 2.00
N GLN A 89 14.74 8.39 1.90
CA GLN A 89 16.18 8.21 2.10
C GLN A 89 16.99 8.98 1.05
N LEU A 90 16.57 8.95 -0.22
CA LEU A 90 17.21 9.72 -1.29
C LEU A 90 17.17 11.24 -1.02
N TRP A 91 16.11 11.75 -0.40
CA TRP A 91 15.97 13.17 -0.06
C TRP A 91 16.84 13.65 1.11
N ILE A 92 17.34 12.74 1.95
CA ILE A 92 18.17 13.08 3.12
C ILE A 92 19.62 12.61 2.98
N ALA A 93 19.99 12.15 1.79
CA ALA A 93 21.37 11.81 1.47
C ALA A 93 22.24 13.08 1.44
N ASP A 94 23.53 12.93 1.77
CA ASP A 94 24.49 14.04 1.75
C ASP A 94 24.64 14.66 0.35
N GLU A 95 24.54 13.83 -0.68
CA GLU A 95 24.47 14.23 -2.09
C GLU A 95 23.13 13.81 -2.69
N LEU A 96 22.46 14.74 -3.36
CA LEU A 96 21.17 14.48 -4.00
C LEU A 96 21.38 13.93 -5.41
N ASP A 97 20.87 12.71 -5.64
CA ASP A 97 20.74 12.13 -6.97
C ASP A 97 19.33 12.39 -7.52
N GLU A 98 19.21 13.43 -8.35
CA GLU A 98 17.94 13.80 -9.01
C GLU A 98 17.37 12.64 -9.84
N GLY A 99 18.23 11.91 -10.55
CA GLY A 99 17.82 10.79 -11.41
C GLY A 99 17.18 9.67 -10.60
N ALA A 100 17.80 9.29 -9.48
CA ALA A 100 17.27 8.29 -8.56
C ALA A 100 15.96 8.74 -7.91
N ILE A 101 15.85 10.01 -7.49
CA ILE A 101 14.63 10.58 -6.89
C ILE A 101 13.47 10.53 -7.89
N VAL A 102 13.68 10.98 -9.12
CA VAL A 102 12.67 10.97 -10.19
C VAL A 102 12.27 9.53 -10.55
N ALA A 103 13.24 8.62 -10.68
CA ALA A 103 12.97 7.21 -10.96
C ALA A 103 12.10 6.58 -9.87
N LYS A 104 12.46 6.77 -8.59
CA LYS A 104 11.71 6.22 -7.46
C LYS A 104 10.29 6.79 -7.37
N SER A 105 10.11 8.09 -7.67
CA SER A 105 8.80 8.72 -7.75
C SER A 105 7.92 8.11 -8.86
N LYS A 106 8.50 7.79 -10.01
CA LYS A 106 7.78 7.11 -11.12
C LYS A 106 7.35 5.69 -10.72
N GLU A 107 8.20 4.93 -10.05
CA GLU A 107 7.84 3.59 -9.55
C GLU A 107 6.63 3.65 -8.60
N ILE A 108 6.63 4.58 -7.64
CA ILE A 108 5.50 4.80 -6.71
C ILE A 108 4.24 5.18 -7.49
N SER A 109 4.37 6.04 -8.51
CA SER A 109 3.25 6.49 -9.31
C SER A 109 2.62 5.36 -10.12
N ALA A 110 3.44 4.49 -10.71
CA ALA A 110 2.96 3.30 -11.42
C ALA A 110 2.16 2.36 -10.51
N LEU A 111 2.64 2.10 -9.28
CA LEU A 111 1.92 1.27 -8.31
C LEU A 111 0.60 1.91 -7.86
N ARG A 112 0.56 3.24 -7.71
CA ARG A 112 -0.68 3.97 -7.41
C ARG A 112 -1.69 3.84 -8.54
N THR A 113 -1.25 3.92 -9.79
CA THR A 113 -2.11 3.67 -10.96
C THR A 113 -2.70 2.27 -10.92
N GLN A 114 -1.88 1.24 -10.69
CA GLN A 114 -2.38 -0.14 -10.57
C GLN A 114 -3.38 -0.31 -9.43
N LEU A 115 -3.13 0.31 -8.27
CA LEU A 115 -4.06 0.27 -7.15
C LEU A 115 -5.38 0.98 -7.48
N GLN A 116 -5.32 2.09 -8.22
CA GLN A 116 -6.50 2.83 -8.68
C GLN A 116 -7.31 2.01 -9.69
N GLU A 117 -6.66 1.33 -10.64
CA GLU A 117 -7.32 0.42 -11.58
C GLU A 117 -8.02 -0.72 -10.85
N ASN A 118 -7.35 -1.37 -9.89
CA ASN A 118 -7.98 -2.40 -9.05
C ASN A 118 -9.22 -1.90 -8.31
N MET A 119 -9.19 -0.64 -7.84
CA MET A 119 -10.35 -0.02 -7.17
C MET A 119 -11.50 0.25 -8.16
N ILE A 120 -11.19 0.66 -9.39
CA ILE A 120 -12.18 0.86 -10.45
C ILE A 120 -12.84 -0.47 -10.81
N TYR A 121 -12.05 -1.52 -11.05
CA TYR A 121 -12.59 -2.84 -11.37
C TYR A 121 -13.45 -3.40 -10.24
N HIS A 122 -12.98 -3.30 -8.98
CA HIS A 122 -13.79 -3.70 -7.83
C HIS A 122 -15.14 -2.97 -7.78
N ARG A 123 -15.16 -1.65 -8.01
CA ARG A 123 -16.40 -0.86 -8.06
C ARG A 123 -17.32 -1.29 -9.19
N LEU A 124 -16.77 -1.59 -10.36
CA LEU A 124 -17.54 -2.09 -11.51
C LEU A 124 -18.14 -3.46 -11.21
N ASP A 125 -17.40 -4.36 -10.56
CA ASP A 125 -17.89 -5.69 -10.20
C ASP A 125 -18.96 -5.64 -9.13
N VAL A 126 -18.83 -4.75 -8.13
CA VAL A 126 -19.90 -4.47 -7.18
C VAL A 126 -21.15 -3.95 -7.92
N ALA A 127 -20.99 -3.02 -8.86
CA ALA A 127 -22.11 -2.47 -9.62
C ALA A 127 -22.83 -3.52 -10.47
N LYS A 128 -22.17 -4.60 -10.91
CA LYS A 128 -22.81 -5.71 -11.64
C LYS A 128 -23.72 -6.58 -10.76
N ILE A 129 -23.50 -6.61 -9.44
CA ILE A 129 -24.30 -7.38 -8.48
C ILE A 129 -25.59 -6.64 -8.10
N LEU A 130 -25.55 -5.31 -8.12
CA LEU A 130 -26.64 -4.45 -7.69
C LEU A 130 -27.67 -4.20 -8.81
N THR A 131 -28.95 -4.10 -8.44
CA THR A 131 -29.99 -3.62 -9.39
C THR A 131 -29.76 -2.14 -9.75
N LYS A 132 -30.44 -1.64 -10.77
CA LYS A 132 -30.37 -0.22 -11.16
C LYS A 132 -30.79 0.69 -9.99
N GLU A 133 -31.85 0.33 -9.28
CA GLU A 133 -32.38 1.06 -8.12
C GLU A 133 -31.40 1.04 -6.96
N GLN A 134 -30.76 -0.11 -6.70
CA GLN A 134 -29.73 -0.25 -5.67
C GLN A 134 -28.49 0.57 -6.03
N ARG A 135 -28.05 0.56 -7.29
CA ARG A 135 -26.90 1.38 -7.75
C ARG A 135 -27.11 2.88 -7.56
N LEU A 136 -28.32 3.38 -7.81
CA LEU A 136 -28.65 4.80 -7.60
C LEU A 136 -28.52 5.21 -6.14
N ARG A 137 -28.81 4.30 -5.20
CA ARG A 137 -28.66 4.53 -3.76
C ARG A 137 -27.22 4.28 -3.28
N PHE A 138 -26.48 3.46 -4.00
CA PHE A 138 -25.11 3.04 -3.67
C PHE A 138 -24.03 4.11 -3.97
N SER A 139 -24.40 5.35 -4.32
CA SER A 139 -23.48 6.38 -4.85
C SER A 139 -22.02 6.28 -4.34
N PRO A 140 -21.03 6.15 -5.24
CA PRO A 140 -19.62 6.03 -4.91
C PRO A 140 -19.00 7.31 -4.32
#